data_AF-A0A2N3ALF3-F1
#
_entry.id   AF-A0A2N3ALF3-F1
#
_cell.length_a   1.000
_cell.length_b   1.000
_cell.length_c   1.000
_cell.angle_alpha   90.00
_cell.angle_beta   90.00
_cell.angle_gamma   90.00
#
_symmetry.space_group_name_H-M   'P 1'
#
loop_
_entity.id
_entity.type
_entity.pdbx_description
1 polymer ?
#
loop_
_entity_poly.entity_id
_entity_poly.type
_entity_poly.pdbx_seq_one_letter_code
_entity_poly.pdbx_strand_id
1 'polypeptide(L)'
;MFDYLELYDNTATKGHFLSDDGKRAIFAGPAGVEALKVFVDIHQAGAAPTSPVTEDLFSNGKAAMTFAGSWKFPGIEDAGVVKLDFQQSKNPDAAWEFVKFIIQEQQSLDCIKITGQLPVRGDLATNPTFATYLEEHPELKPFAEAIAYTLSMDLSEHIWEVLSTFSMAFQKACLGKEDPQTALKDAASEVNKLLK
;
A
#
# COMPACT_ATOMS: atom_id res chain seq x y z
N MET A 1 5.61 -4.34 -8.14
CA MET A 1 6.57 -4.46 -7.00
C MET A 1 6.26 -3.41 -5.94
N PHE A 2 4.98 -3.14 -5.71
CA PHE A 2 4.49 -2.47 -4.50
C PHE A 2 3.37 -3.31 -3.84
N ASP A 3 3.04 -4.45 -4.44
CA ASP A 3 1.85 -5.25 -4.17
C ASP A 3 2.03 -6.23 -2.99
N TYR A 4 3.13 -6.12 -2.24
CA TYR A 4 3.43 -6.97 -1.09
C TYR A 4 3.10 -6.32 0.26
N LEU A 5 2.88 -4.99 0.27
CA LEU A 5 2.53 -4.24 1.49
C LEU A 5 1.22 -4.75 2.09
N GLU A 6 0.24 -5.02 1.22
CA GLU A 6 -1.13 -5.42 1.59
C GLU A 6 -1.20 -6.73 2.37
N LEU A 7 -0.28 -7.67 2.13
CA LEU A 7 -0.22 -8.94 2.87
C LEU A 7 0.56 -8.83 4.19
N TYR A 8 1.30 -7.74 4.38
CA TYR A 8 2.01 -7.43 5.61
C TYR A 8 1.08 -6.80 6.67
N ASP A 9 -0.09 -6.28 6.27
CA ASP A 9 -1.03 -5.57 7.13
C ASP A 9 -1.69 -6.46 8.20
N ASN A 10 -1.88 -7.76 7.92
CA ASN A 10 -2.46 -8.71 8.88
C ASN A 10 -1.44 -9.37 9.81
N THR A 11 -0.17 -8.95 9.73
CA THR A 11 0.88 -9.45 10.62
C THR A 11 0.88 -8.70 11.96
N ALA A 12 1.60 -9.22 12.95
CA ALA A 12 1.78 -8.52 14.23
C ALA A 12 2.42 -7.12 14.09
N THR A 13 3.14 -6.88 12.98
CA THR A 13 3.74 -5.59 12.64
C THR A 13 2.80 -4.66 11.88
N LYS A 14 1.59 -5.11 11.50
CA LYS A 14 0.56 -4.29 10.86
C LYS A 14 1.10 -3.43 9.71
N GLY A 15 1.71 -4.02 8.70
CA GLY A 15 2.19 -3.21 7.56
C GLY A 15 3.49 -2.44 7.80
N HIS A 16 3.92 -2.25 9.05
CA HIS A 16 5.08 -1.42 9.40
C HIS A 16 6.42 -2.14 9.21
N PHE A 17 7.35 -1.46 8.55
CA PHE A 17 8.73 -1.89 8.35
C PHE A 17 9.62 -1.42 9.49
N LEU A 18 9.27 -0.29 10.11
CA LEU A 18 10.00 0.38 11.17
C LEU A 18 9.26 0.32 12.51
N SER A 19 9.99 0.45 13.61
CA SER A 19 9.41 0.67 14.94
C SER A 19 8.67 2.01 14.99
N ASP A 20 7.75 2.15 15.96
CA ASP A 20 6.94 3.37 16.14
C ASP A 20 7.78 4.67 16.23
N ASP A 21 9.01 4.58 16.74
CA ASP A 21 9.95 5.70 16.83
C ASP A 21 10.78 5.94 15.54
N GLY A 22 10.59 5.11 14.51
CA GLY A 22 11.28 5.17 13.23
C GLY A 22 12.75 4.74 13.26
N LYS A 23 13.27 4.26 14.40
CA LYS A 23 14.72 4.06 14.60
C LYS A 23 15.23 2.65 14.31
N ARG A 24 14.34 1.69 14.06
CA ARG A 24 14.71 0.29 13.89
C ARG A 24 13.81 -0.44 12.91
N ALA A 25 14.40 -1.22 12.01
CA ALA A 25 13.68 -2.20 11.21
C ALA A 25 13.06 -3.30 12.09
N ILE A 26 11.77 -3.57 11.89
CA ILE A 26 11.01 -4.63 12.56
C ILE A 26 10.58 -5.74 11.60
N PHE A 27 10.73 -5.55 10.29
CA PHE A 27 10.27 -6.50 9.28
C PHE A 27 10.97 -7.88 9.29
N ALA A 28 12.14 -7.99 9.92
CA ALA A 28 12.85 -9.26 10.08
C ALA A 28 12.36 -10.12 11.26
N GLY A 29 11.28 -9.71 11.95
CA GLY A 29 10.66 -10.50 13.00
C GLY A 29 9.96 -11.76 12.48
N PRO A 30 9.51 -12.66 13.38
CA PRO A 30 8.85 -13.91 13.01
C PRO A 30 7.67 -13.73 12.04
N ALA A 31 6.84 -12.70 12.29
CA ALA A 31 5.68 -12.42 11.46
C ALA A 31 6.06 -12.01 10.02
N GLY A 32 7.15 -11.26 9.85
CA GLY A 32 7.61 -10.88 8.52
C GLY A 32 8.27 -12.01 7.76
N VAL A 33 8.98 -12.89 8.46
CA VAL A 33 9.50 -14.14 7.89
C VAL A 33 8.37 -15.06 7.44
N GLU A 34 7.31 -15.19 8.24
CA GLU A 34 6.12 -15.98 7.90
C GLU A 34 5.40 -15.42 6.68
N ALA A 35 5.19 -14.11 6.62
CA ALA A 35 4.60 -13.45 5.45
C ALA A 35 5.44 -13.68 4.19
N LEU A 36 6.77 -13.53 4.26
CA LEU A 36 7.65 -13.78 3.11
C LEU A 36 7.61 -15.24 2.64
N LYS A 37 7.47 -16.21 3.55
CA LYS A 37 7.40 -17.64 3.19
C LYS A 37 6.20 -17.95 2.28
N VAL A 38 5.05 -17.31 2.49
CA VAL A 38 3.88 -17.47 1.61
C VAL A 38 4.24 -17.15 0.16
N PHE A 39 4.97 -16.06 -0.07
CA PHE A 39 5.40 -15.69 -1.43
C PHE A 39 6.48 -16.60 -1.98
N VAL A 40 7.39 -17.06 -1.14
CA VAL A 40 8.40 -18.05 -1.55
C VAL A 40 7.72 -19.33 -2.02
N ASP A 41 6.73 -19.83 -1.28
CA ASP A 41 5.97 -21.03 -1.63
C ASP A 41 5.22 -20.85 -2.97
N ILE A 42 4.60 -19.68 -3.19
CA ILE A 42 3.93 -19.34 -4.47
C ILE A 42 4.93 -19.38 -5.64
N HIS A 43 6.11 -18.78 -5.49
CA HIS A 43 7.13 -18.77 -6.54
C HIS A 43 7.73 -20.16 -6.78
N GLN A 44 7.98 -20.93 -5.72
CA GLN A 44 8.50 -22.29 -5.80
C GLN A 44 7.49 -23.27 -6.43
N ALA A 45 6.19 -23.02 -6.24
CA ALA A 45 5.13 -23.76 -6.92
C ALA A 45 4.98 -23.39 -8.41
N GLY A 46 5.72 -22.38 -8.91
CA GLY A 46 5.60 -21.88 -10.28
C GLY A 46 4.31 -21.11 -10.53
N ALA A 47 3.62 -20.66 -9.48
CA ALA A 47 2.33 -19.96 -9.55
C ALA A 47 2.46 -18.44 -9.74
N ALA A 48 3.69 -17.91 -9.72
CA ALA A 48 3.98 -16.51 -10.01
C ALA A 48 5.16 -16.36 -11.00
N PRO A 49 5.17 -15.31 -11.84
CA PRO A 49 6.28 -15.04 -12.75
C PRO A 49 7.60 -14.78 -12.00
N THR A 50 8.69 -15.38 -12.46
CA THR A 50 10.05 -15.14 -11.92
C THR A 50 10.84 -14.08 -12.70
N SER A 51 10.23 -13.48 -13.72
CA SER A 51 10.79 -12.41 -14.55
C SER A 51 9.83 -11.22 -14.59
N PRO A 52 10.33 -9.99 -14.82
CA PRO A 52 9.46 -8.84 -15.00
C PRO A 52 8.42 -9.10 -16.09
N VAL A 53 7.17 -8.72 -15.81
CA VAL A 53 6.06 -8.80 -16.76
C VAL A 53 5.52 -7.39 -16.96
N THR A 54 5.46 -6.95 -18.21
CA THR A 54 4.95 -5.62 -18.60
C THR A 54 3.50 -5.66 -19.07
N GLU A 55 2.96 -6.85 -19.36
CA GLU A 55 1.57 -7.04 -19.75
C GLU A 55 0.66 -7.28 -18.54
N ASP A 56 -0.62 -6.91 -18.64
CA ASP A 56 -1.63 -7.28 -17.63
C ASP A 56 -2.06 -8.73 -17.83
N LEU A 57 -1.43 -9.64 -17.08
CA LEU A 57 -1.70 -11.07 -17.18
C LEU A 57 -3.14 -11.43 -16.80
N PHE A 58 -3.74 -10.73 -15.84
CA PHE A 58 -5.08 -11.05 -15.36
C PHE A 58 -6.13 -10.67 -16.40
N SER A 59 -6.11 -9.43 -16.89
CA SER A 59 -7.06 -8.95 -17.90
C SER A 59 -6.94 -9.71 -19.23
N ASN A 60 -5.76 -10.26 -19.52
CA ASN A 60 -5.52 -11.10 -20.70
C ASN A 60 -5.82 -12.60 -20.46
N GLY A 61 -6.40 -12.98 -19.33
CA GLY A 61 -6.76 -14.37 -18.99
C GLY A 61 -5.57 -15.31 -18.80
N LYS A 62 -4.37 -14.77 -18.60
CA LYS A 62 -3.11 -15.52 -18.37
C LYS A 62 -2.80 -15.73 -16.88
N ALA A 63 -3.41 -14.96 -15.99
CA ALA A 63 -3.34 -15.14 -14.55
C ALA A 63 -4.74 -15.32 -13.96
N ALA A 64 -4.88 -16.22 -12.98
CA ALA A 64 -6.14 -16.47 -12.30
C ALA A 64 -6.48 -15.37 -11.26
N MET A 65 -5.47 -14.66 -10.74
CA MET A 65 -5.62 -13.60 -9.75
C MET A 65 -4.54 -12.52 -9.93
N THR A 66 -4.81 -11.31 -9.44
CA THR A 66 -3.86 -10.19 -9.36
C THR A 66 -4.15 -9.40 -8.08
N PHE A 67 -3.11 -8.81 -7.48
CA PHE A 67 -3.29 -7.69 -6.57
C PHE A 67 -3.58 -6.45 -7.41
N ALA A 68 -4.48 -5.59 -6.95
CA ALA A 68 -4.93 -4.43 -7.67
C ALA A 68 -5.51 -3.39 -6.72
N GLY A 69 -5.06 -2.14 -6.84
CA GLY A 69 -5.77 -1.02 -6.23
C GLY A 69 -6.96 -0.55 -7.04
N SER A 70 -7.72 0.38 -6.47
CA SER A 70 -8.92 0.96 -7.09
C SER A 70 -8.65 1.57 -8.47
N TRP A 71 -7.45 2.06 -8.73
CA TRP A 71 -7.06 2.63 -10.03
C TRP A 71 -7.10 1.63 -11.21
N LYS A 72 -7.09 0.30 -10.96
CA LYS A 72 -7.13 -0.72 -12.02
C LYS A 72 -8.52 -0.85 -12.68
N PHE A 73 -9.55 -0.23 -12.11
CA PHE A 73 -10.89 -0.24 -12.68
C PHE A 73 -11.07 0.95 -13.63
N PRO A 74 -11.49 0.76 -14.90
CA PRO A 74 -11.45 1.76 -15.99
C PRO A 74 -12.23 3.08 -15.78
N GLY A 75 -12.74 3.38 -14.58
CA GLY A 75 -13.35 4.65 -14.21
C GLY A 75 -12.60 5.43 -13.13
N ILE A 76 -11.42 4.96 -12.69
CA ILE A 76 -10.69 5.47 -11.50
C ILE A 76 -9.23 5.85 -11.83
N GLU A 77 -8.83 5.72 -13.10
CA GLU A 77 -7.43 5.70 -13.54
C GLU A 77 -6.76 7.09 -13.63
N ASP A 78 -7.54 8.17 -13.76
CA ASP A 78 -7.03 9.52 -14.13
C ASP A 78 -7.08 10.57 -13.00
N ALA A 79 -6.52 10.26 -11.83
CA ALA A 79 -6.54 11.22 -10.72
C ALA A 79 -5.22 11.25 -9.94
N GLY A 80 -4.35 12.17 -10.33
CA GLY A 80 -3.10 12.47 -9.62
C GLY A 80 -3.31 12.73 -8.13
N VAL A 81 -2.42 12.17 -7.31
CA VAL A 81 -2.44 12.33 -5.85
C VAL A 81 -2.20 13.80 -5.49
N VAL A 82 -3.06 14.38 -4.64
CA VAL A 82 -2.83 15.72 -4.08
C VAL A 82 -1.64 15.64 -3.13
N LYS A 83 -0.48 16.13 -3.56
CA LYS A 83 0.70 16.29 -2.70
C LYS A 83 0.64 17.66 -2.02
N LEU A 84 0.36 17.69 -0.72
CA LEU A 84 0.38 18.92 0.08
C LEU A 84 1.73 19.06 0.77
N ASP A 85 2.54 20.02 0.33
CA ASP A 85 3.76 20.42 1.03
C ASP A 85 3.49 21.68 1.86
N PHE A 86 3.11 21.48 3.13
CA PHE A 86 2.83 22.56 4.07
C PHE A 86 4.09 23.32 4.50
N GLN A 87 5.27 22.69 4.44
CA GLN A 87 6.51 23.30 4.91
C GLN A 87 7.02 24.37 3.94
N GLN A 88 6.72 24.23 2.65
CA GLN A 88 7.07 25.21 1.62
C GLN A 88 5.97 26.23 1.35
N SER A 89 4.78 26.07 1.96
CA SER A 89 3.65 26.96 1.71
C SER A 89 3.89 28.35 2.31
N LYS A 90 3.72 29.39 1.48
CA LYS A 90 3.72 30.78 1.94
C LYS A 90 2.48 31.15 2.77
N ASN A 91 1.45 30.30 2.77
CA ASN A 91 0.17 30.51 3.45
C ASN A 91 -0.30 29.19 4.12
N PRO A 92 0.37 28.71 5.17
CA PRO A 92 0.06 27.41 5.79
C PRO A 92 -1.38 27.37 6.37
N ASP A 93 -1.86 28.47 6.94
CA ASP A 93 -3.21 28.54 7.50
C ASP A 93 -4.29 28.40 6.42
N ALA A 94 -4.15 29.10 5.29
CA ALA A 94 -5.08 28.98 4.18
C ALA A 94 -5.03 27.59 3.53
N ALA A 95 -3.84 26.99 3.44
CA ALA A 95 -3.70 25.60 2.99
C ALA A 95 -4.42 24.64 3.94
N TRP A 96 -4.37 24.89 5.25
CA TRP A 96 -5.07 24.08 6.23
C TRP A 96 -6.59 24.25 6.16
N GLU A 97 -7.10 25.47 6.00
CA GLU A 97 -8.53 25.70 5.76
C GLU A 97 -9.02 25.02 4.47
N PHE A 98 -8.21 25.02 3.41
CA PHE A 98 -8.52 24.29 2.19
C PHE A 98 -8.59 22.78 2.42
N VAL A 99 -7.67 22.21 3.21
CA VAL A 99 -7.75 20.79 3.59
C VAL A 99 -9.04 20.48 4.32
N LYS A 100 -9.39 21.27 5.34
CA LYS A 100 -10.65 21.08 6.07
C LYS A 100 -11.85 21.13 5.14
N PHE A 101 -11.83 21.99 4.13
CA PHE A 101 -12.89 22.09 3.13
C PHE A 101 -12.98 20.83 2.25
N ILE A 102 -11.87 20.37 1.66
CA ILE A 102 -11.91 19.23 0.72
C ILE A 102 -12.22 17.89 1.40
N ILE A 103 -11.93 17.73 2.70
CA ILE A 103 -12.22 16.49 3.45
C ILE A 103 -13.65 16.43 4.01
N GLN A 104 -14.46 17.48 3.83
CA GLN A 104 -15.89 17.43 4.17
C GLN A 104 -16.59 16.34 3.34
N GLU A 105 -17.71 15.83 3.85
CA GLU A 105 -18.37 14.66 3.24
C GLU A 105 -18.84 14.92 1.82
N GLN A 106 -19.46 16.08 1.59
CA GLN A 106 -19.96 16.44 0.27
C GLN A 106 -18.81 16.63 -0.73
N GLN A 107 -17.73 17.30 -0.32
CA GLN A 107 -16.55 17.53 -1.15
C GLN A 107 -15.81 16.22 -1.45
N SER A 108 -15.78 15.31 -0.49
CA SER A 108 -15.27 13.95 -0.68
C SER A 108 -16.14 13.19 -1.70
N LEU A 109 -17.47 13.26 -1.59
CA LEU A 109 -18.37 12.64 -2.56
C LEU A 109 -18.19 13.21 -3.97
N ASP A 110 -18.09 14.53 -4.07
CA ASP A 110 -17.85 15.22 -5.34
C ASP A 110 -16.49 14.79 -5.93
N CYS A 111 -15.46 14.64 -5.08
CA CYS A 111 -14.17 14.11 -5.49
C CYS A 111 -14.29 12.69 -6.05
N ILE A 112 -15.00 11.77 -5.37
CA ILE A 112 -15.20 10.40 -5.87
C ILE A 112 -15.90 10.42 -7.23
N LYS A 113 -16.94 11.24 -7.40
CA LYS A 113 -17.71 11.33 -8.66
C LYS A 113 -16.86 11.85 -9.82
N ILE A 114 -15.89 12.72 -9.55
CA ILE A 114 -15.02 13.31 -10.58
C ILE A 114 -13.84 12.38 -10.90
N THR A 115 -13.25 11.77 -9.87
CA THR A 115 -11.93 11.14 -9.97
C THR A 115 -11.96 9.62 -9.88
N GLY A 116 -13.05 9.05 -9.38
CA GLY A 116 -13.13 7.65 -8.97
C GLY A 116 -12.33 7.31 -7.71
N GLN A 117 -11.54 8.25 -7.16
CA GLN A 117 -10.69 7.99 -6.00
C GLN A 117 -11.51 8.01 -4.72
N LEU A 118 -11.40 6.92 -3.96
CA LEU A 118 -12.07 6.81 -2.68
C LEU A 118 -11.31 7.64 -1.62
N PRO A 119 -12.01 8.47 -0.82
CA PRO A 119 -11.39 9.24 0.24
C PRO A 119 -10.90 8.31 1.35
N VAL A 120 -9.76 8.64 1.94
CA VAL A 120 -9.23 7.94 3.12
C VAL A 120 -10.05 8.33 4.35
N ARG A 121 -11.20 7.67 4.53
CA ARG A 121 -12.11 7.89 5.67
C ARG A 121 -12.67 6.55 6.16
N GLY A 122 -12.64 6.33 7.47
CA GLY A 122 -13.02 5.05 8.06
C GLY A 122 -14.51 4.73 8.04
N ASP A 123 -15.37 5.71 7.80
CA ASP A 123 -16.83 5.57 7.77
C ASP A 123 -17.42 5.45 6.35
N LEU A 124 -16.58 5.38 5.30
CA LEU A 124 -17.01 5.46 3.90
C LEU A 124 -18.13 4.47 3.55
N ALA A 125 -18.02 3.22 3.99
CA ALA A 125 -19.01 2.18 3.74
C ALA A 125 -20.33 2.35 4.53
N THR A 126 -20.31 3.11 5.62
CA THR A 126 -21.44 3.25 6.56
C THR A 126 -22.11 4.61 6.53
N ASN A 127 -21.45 5.61 5.93
CA ASN A 127 -21.90 6.99 5.98
C ASN A 127 -23.02 7.24 4.94
N PRO A 128 -24.19 7.76 5.36
CA PRO A 128 -25.33 7.99 4.47
C PRO A 128 -25.05 8.86 3.25
N THR A 129 -24.09 9.78 3.34
CA THR A 129 -23.69 10.67 2.23
C THR A 129 -23.19 9.87 1.02
N PHE A 130 -22.59 8.69 1.24
CA PHE A 130 -22.03 7.85 0.17
C PHE A 130 -22.91 6.68 -0.22
N ALA A 131 -23.99 6.40 0.54
CA ALA A 131 -24.80 5.19 0.37
C ALA A 131 -25.35 5.04 -1.05
N THR A 132 -26.01 6.08 -1.60
CA THR A 132 -26.54 6.06 -2.97
C THR A 132 -25.44 5.80 -4.00
N TYR A 133 -24.28 6.46 -3.85
CA TYR A 133 -23.17 6.29 -4.79
C TYR A 133 -22.61 4.86 -4.76
N LEU A 134 -22.43 4.28 -3.57
CA LEU A 134 -21.96 2.90 -3.42
C LEU A 134 -23.01 1.86 -3.88
N GLU A 135 -24.30 2.19 -3.83
CA GLU A 135 -25.35 1.36 -4.41
C GLU A 135 -25.34 1.37 -5.95
N GLU A 136 -25.08 2.53 -6.55
CA GLU A 136 -24.91 2.70 -8.00
C GLU A 136 -23.59 2.06 -8.50
N HIS A 137 -22.58 1.97 -7.63
CA HIS A 137 -21.25 1.42 -7.90
C HIS A 137 -20.91 0.24 -6.97
N PRO A 138 -21.61 -0.90 -7.07
CA PRO A 138 -21.43 -2.03 -6.15
C PRO A 138 -20.00 -2.62 -6.18
N GLU A 139 -19.26 -2.44 -7.28
CA GLU A 139 -17.84 -2.81 -7.41
C GLU A 139 -16.93 -2.08 -6.42
N LEU A 140 -17.34 -0.91 -5.92
CA LEU A 140 -16.57 -0.11 -4.97
C LEU A 140 -16.79 -0.52 -3.51
N LYS A 141 -17.83 -1.30 -3.20
CA LYS A 141 -18.16 -1.67 -1.81
C LYS A 141 -17.02 -2.40 -1.09
N PRO A 142 -16.35 -3.41 -1.69
CA PRO A 142 -15.22 -4.06 -1.02
C PRO A 142 -14.08 -3.10 -0.71
N PHE A 143 -13.82 -2.13 -1.59
CA PHE A 143 -12.78 -1.11 -1.37
C PHE A 143 -13.19 -0.09 -0.30
N ALA A 144 -14.46 0.32 -0.29
CA ALA A 144 -15.00 1.23 0.73
C ALA A 144 -14.97 0.61 2.13
N GLU A 145 -15.23 -0.69 2.24
CA GLU A 145 -15.07 -1.45 3.49
C GLU A 145 -13.60 -1.61 3.89
N ALA A 146 -12.71 -1.89 2.93
CA ALA A 146 -11.29 -2.07 3.17
C ALA A 146 -10.58 -0.79 3.65
N ILE A 147 -11.02 0.41 3.20
CA ILE A 147 -10.37 1.69 3.56
C ILE A 147 -10.27 1.90 5.08
N ALA A 148 -11.25 1.44 5.85
CA ALA A 148 -11.22 1.53 7.31
C ALA A 148 -10.06 0.77 7.97
N TYR A 149 -9.45 -0.16 7.24
CA TYR A 149 -8.35 -1.01 7.68
C TYR A 149 -7.02 -0.68 7.00
N THR A 150 -7.01 0.30 6.09
CA THR A 150 -5.78 0.70 5.40
C THR A 150 -4.80 1.36 6.37
N LEU A 151 -3.52 0.99 6.23
CA LEU A 151 -2.45 1.52 7.05
C LEU A 151 -1.55 2.43 6.21
N SER A 152 -1.17 3.56 6.81
CA SER A 152 -0.24 4.48 6.19
C SER A 152 1.17 3.91 6.21
N MET A 153 1.93 4.23 5.17
CA MET A 153 3.36 3.94 5.10
C MET A 153 4.13 4.58 6.26
N ASP A 154 5.21 3.92 6.69
CA ASP A 154 6.13 4.47 7.69
C ASP A 154 6.63 5.86 7.30
N LEU A 155 6.65 6.77 8.27
CA LEU A 155 7.20 8.11 8.09
C LEU A 155 8.70 8.10 8.40
N SER A 156 9.52 8.15 7.36
CA SER A 156 10.97 8.25 7.47
C SER A 156 11.55 9.02 6.28
N GLU A 157 12.61 9.79 6.49
CA GLU A 157 13.36 10.42 5.41
C GLU A 157 14.07 9.39 4.51
N HIS A 158 14.29 8.17 5.03
CA HIS A 158 14.93 7.05 4.35
C HIS A 158 13.94 6.00 3.83
N ILE A 159 12.64 6.32 3.77
CA ILE A 159 11.60 5.33 3.45
C ILE A 159 11.84 4.63 2.10
N TRP A 160 12.38 5.35 1.11
CA TRP A 160 12.67 4.77 -0.20
C TRP A 160 13.81 3.76 -0.16
N GLU A 161 14.86 4.04 0.61
CA GLU A 161 15.98 3.12 0.85
C GLU A 161 15.54 1.90 1.65
N VAL A 162 14.65 2.09 2.63
CA VAL A 162 14.03 1.00 3.40
C VAL A 162 13.27 0.05 2.47
N LEU A 163 12.36 0.58 1.66
CA LEU A 163 11.55 -0.21 0.73
C LEU A 163 12.40 -0.91 -0.33
N SER A 164 13.40 -0.22 -0.89
CA SER A 164 14.32 -0.80 -1.87
C SER A 164 15.12 -1.96 -1.28
N THR A 165 15.68 -1.76 -0.07
CA THR A 165 16.47 -2.79 0.63
C THR A 165 15.63 -4.01 0.97
N PHE A 166 14.42 -3.80 1.48
CA PHE A 166 13.47 -4.89 1.73
C PHE A 166 13.11 -5.62 0.45
N SER A 167 12.76 -4.89 -0.62
CA SER A 167 12.36 -5.46 -1.89
C SER A 167 13.43 -6.36 -2.50
N MET A 168 14.70 -5.95 -2.42
CA MET A 168 15.81 -6.79 -2.88
C MET A 168 15.92 -8.10 -2.07
N ALA A 169 15.75 -8.05 -0.75
CA ALA A 169 15.73 -9.26 0.08
C ALA A 169 14.53 -10.16 -0.24
N PHE A 170 13.35 -9.58 -0.41
CA PHE A 170 12.14 -10.28 -0.85
C PHE A 170 12.39 -11.03 -2.16
N GLN A 171 12.96 -10.36 -3.16
CA GLN A 171 13.27 -10.96 -4.46
C GLN A 171 14.29 -12.09 -4.36
N LYS A 172 15.36 -11.92 -3.58
CA LYS A 172 16.35 -12.99 -3.37
C LYS A 172 15.69 -14.24 -2.79
N ALA A 173 14.84 -14.07 -1.79
CA ALA A 173 14.13 -15.17 -1.15
C ALA A 173 13.16 -15.86 -2.12
N CYS A 174 12.32 -15.09 -2.83
CA CYS A 174 11.36 -15.65 -3.79
C CYS A 174 12.04 -16.39 -4.95
N LEU A 175 13.22 -15.94 -5.37
CA LEU A 175 14.01 -16.60 -6.41
C LEU A 175 14.90 -17.75 -5.86
N GLY A 176 14.77 -18.10 -4.57
CA GLY A 176 15.54 -19.17 -3.93
C GLY A 176 17.04 -18.90 -3.83
N LYS A 177 17.48 -17.64 -3.94
CA LYS A 177 18.89 -17.25 -3.84
C LYS A 177 19.39 -17.14 -2.41
N GLU A 178 18.48 -16.99 -1.46
CA GLU A 178 18.76 -16.81 -0.03
C GLU A 178 17.56 -17.31 0.78
N ASP A 179 17.76 -17.83 1.99
CA ASP A 179 16.64 -18.22 2.82
C ASP A 179 15.88 -16.98 3.36
N PRO A 180 14.56 -17.05 3.57
CA PRO A 180 13.75 -15.89 3.96
C PRO A 180 14.22 -15.19 5.24
N GLN A 181 14.69 -15.97 6.22
CA GLN A 181 15.08 -15.44 7.51
C GLN A 181 16.40 -14.68 7.41
N THR A 182 17.40 -15.24 6.73
CA THR A 182 18.68 -14.57 6.46
C THR A 182 18.47 -13.35 5.58
N ALA A 183 17.71 -13.46 4.49
CA ALA A 183 17.45 -12.34 3.58
C ALA A 183 16.87 -11.12 4.30
N LEU A 184 15.83 -11.33 5.13
CA LEU A 184 15.22 -10.24 5.89
C LEU A 184 16.13 -9.72 6.99
N LYS A 185 16.87 -10.59 7.68
CA LYS A 185 17.81 -10.18 8.74
C LYS A 185 18.92 -9.30 8.19
N ASP A 186 19.49 -9.65 7.06
CA ASP A 186 20.56 -8.89 6.41
C ASP A 186 20.03 -7.53 5.92
N ALA A 187 18.84 -7.52 5.28
CA ALA A 187 18.18 -6.27 4.91
C ALA A 187 17.88 -5.37 6.12
N ALA A 188 17.37 -5.94 7.23
CA ALA A 188 17.11 -5.17 8.44
C ALA A 188 18.40 -4.61 9.05
N SER A 189 19.51 -5.34 8.98
CA SER A 189 20.82 -4.86 9.42
C SER A 189 21.30 -3.66 8.58
N GLU A 190 21.12 -3.69 7.26
CA GLU A 190 21.46 -2.54 6.40
C GLU A 190 20.55 -1.34 6.68
N VAL A 191 19.23 -1.55 6.78
CA VAL A 191 18.27 -0.50 7.13
C VAL A 191 18.62 0.14 8.47
N ASN A 192 18.94 -0.66 9.50
CA ASN A 192 19.32 -0.15 10.82
C ASN A 192 20.61 0.70 10.81
N LYS A 193 21.43 0.68 9.75
CA LYS A 193 22.57 1.60 9.61
C LYS A 193 22.13 2.96 9.07
N LEU A 194 21.05 3.01 8.29
CA LEU A 194 20.47 4.23 7.72
C LEU A 194 19.70 5.04 8.77
N LEU A 195 19.03 4.35 9.70
CA LEU A 195 18.14 4.97 10.70
C LEU A 195 18.86 5.52 11.95
N LYS A 196 20.21 5.62 11.92
CA LYS A 196 21.04 6.03 13.07
C LYS A 196 21.29 7.52 13.14
#